data_AF-A0A0C3QRF4-F1
#
_entry.id   AF-A0A0C3QRF4-F1
#
_cell.length_a   1.000
_cell.length_b   1.000
_cell.length_c   1.000
_cell.angle_alpha   90.00
_cell.angle_beta   90.00
_cell.angle_gamma   90.00
#
_symmetry.space_group_name_H-M   'P 1'
#
loop_
_entity.id
_entity.type
_entity.pdbx_description
1 polymer ?
#
loop_
_entity_poly.entity_id
_entity_poly.type
_entity_poly.pdbx_seq_one_letter_code
_entity_poly.pdbx_strand_id
1 'polypeptide(L)'
;MKQFMTLLLIIVVSTLSGCAQRLQSISKDVDKTLAENSGYLLIGVDTNWGLHSILIGGDNKLMLTERDLKFGSNYILVDVPAGHYRIEDVKFGRYVYMELEEGYWDFEVRPNQVSYVGDLNIEIQGLWEITSAEIILENRSTKALRFLESSFPNILQSRQVRYSGPGKDNFLEFAEGLSESKEAAL
;
A
#
# COMPACT_ATOMS: atom_id res chain seq x y z
N MET A 1 -29.04 -35.47 -16.45
CA MET A 1 -28.28 -35.26 -15.19
C MET A 1 -26.79 -35.02 -15.42
N LYS A 2 -26.05 -35.88 -16.15
CA LYS A 2 -24.61 -35.67 -16.42
C LYS A 2 -24.27 -34.32 -17.09
N GLN A 3 -25.05 -33.90 -18.09
CA GLN A 3 -24.79 -32.63 -18.80
C GLN A 3 -25.08 -31.37 -17.97
N PHE A 4 -26.02 -31.44 -17.02
CA PHE A 4 -26.30 -30.33 -16.09
C PHE A 4 -25.16 -30.17 -15.07
N MET A 5 -24.55 -31.28 -14.64
CA MET A 5 -23.42 -31.28 -13.71
C MET A 5 -22.13 -30.74 -14.35
N THR A 6 -21.92 -31.01 -15.66
CA THR A 6 -20.79 -30.45 -16.41
C THR A 6 -20.93 -28.94 -16.63
N LEU A 7 -22.15 -28.45 -16.88
CA LEU A 7 -22.42 -27.02 -17.02
C LEU A 7 -22.20 -26.25 -15.72
N LEU A 8 -22.59 -26.84 -14.58
CA LEU A 8 -22.38 -26.27 -13.25
C LEU A 8 -20.88 -26.15 -12.90
N LEU A 9 -20.07 -27.13 -13.32
CA LEU A 9 -18.63 -27.15 -13.08
C LEU A 9 -17.90 -26.02 -13.83
N ILE A 10 -18.33 -25.69 -15.05
CA ILE A 10 -17.72 -24.63 -15.87
C ILE A 10 -18.01 -23.23 -15.29
N ILE A 11 -19.21 -23.03 -14.72
CA ILE A 11 -19.60 -21.77 -14.07
C ILE A 11 -18.79 -21.54 -12.78
N VAL A 12 -18.55 -22.59 -11.99
CA VAL A 12 -17.77 -22.51 -10.74
C VAL A 12 -16.28 -22.26 -11.00
N VAL A 13 -15.72 -22.78 -12.09
CA VAL A 13 -14.31 -22.53 -12.46
C VAL A 13 -14.09 -21.09 -12.94
N SER A 14 -15.13 -20.45 -13.48
CA SER A 14 -15.05 -19.09 -14.03
C SER A 14 -15.03 -17.98 -12.97
N THR A 15 -15.38 -18.28 -11.71
CA THR A 15 -15.38 -17.28 -10.62
C THR A 15 -14.05 -17.17 -9.86
N LEU A 16 -13.04 -17.97 -10.23
CA LEU A 16 -11.74 -18.05 -9.54
C LEU A 16 -10.61 -17.27 -10.24
N SER A 17 -10.91 -16.42 -11.22
CA SER A 17 -9.91 -15.54 -11.82
C SER A 17 -9.53 -14.40 -10.86
N GLY A 18 -8.67 -14.70 -9.89
CA GLY A 18 -8.01 -13.73 -9.01
C GLY A 18 -6.94 -12.94 -9.76
N CYS A 19 -7.36 -12.07 -10.68
CA CYS A 19 -6.47 -11.10 -11.31
C CYS A 19 -6.06 -10.05 -10.27
N ALA A 20 -4.75 -9.85 -10.09
CA ALA A 20 -4.26 -8.76 -9.27
C ALA A 20 -4.71 -7.40 -9.85
N GLN A 21 -5.36 -6.59 -9.03
CA GLN A 21 -5.76 -5.24 -9.40
C GLN A 21 -4.51 -4.38 -9.55
N ARG A 22 -4.31 -3.83 -10.76
CA ARG A 22 -3.27 -2.84 -11.00
C ARG A 22 -3.67 -1.53 -10.35
N LEU A 23 -2.88 -1.08 -9.41
CA LEU A 23 -3.11 0.19 -8.76
C LEU A 23 -2.57 1.33 -9.61
N GLN A 24 -3.18 2.50 -9.43
CA GLN A 24 -2.70 3.75 -9.98
C GLN A 24 -2.70 4.78 -8.85
N SER A 25 -1.54 5.38 -8.61
CA SER A 25 -1.40 6.44 -7.63
C SER A 25 -2.38 7.59 -7.89
N ILE A 26 -2.94 8.10 -6.81
CA ILE A 26 -3.69 9.36 -6.80
C ILE A 26 -2.67 10.48 -6.91
N SER A 27 -2.77 11.27 -7.97
CA SER A 27 -1.83 12.37 -8.27
C SER A 27 -2.42 13.76 -8.04
N LYS A 28 -3.70 13.83 -7.64
CA LYS A 28 -4.41 15.08 -7.40
C LYS A 28 -5.03 15.06 -6.01
N ASP A 29 -4.90 16.17 -5.30
CA ASP A 29 -5.53 16.37 -4.00
C ASP A 29 -7.03 16.66 -4.13
N VAL A 30 -7.77 15.59 -4.38
CA VAL A 30 -9.23 15.60 -4.46
C VAL A 30 -9.74 14.47 -3.59
N ASP A 31 -10.35 14.79 -2.45
CA ASP A 31 -11.09 13.78 -1.70
C ASP A 31 -12.36 13.42 -2.48
N LYS A 32 -12.34 12.23 -3.07
CA LYS A 32 -13.49 11.65 -3.76
C LYS A 32 -14.30 10.81 -2.79
N THR A 33 -15.59 10.65 -3.07
CA THR A 33 -16.39 9.63 -2.40
C THR A 33 -15.81 8.26 -2.72
N LEU A 34 -15.33 7.55 -1.70
CA LEU A 34 -14.83 6.18 -1.82
C LEU A 34 -15.99 5.21 -2.01
N ALA A 35 -15.70 4.07 -2.64
CA ALA A 35 -16.65 2.96 -2.65
C ALA A 35 -16.94 2.47 -1.21
N GLU A 36 -18.08 1.81 -1.03
CA GLU A 36 -18.43 1.22 0.25
C GLU A 36 -17.32 0.26 0.72
N ASN A 37 -17.00 0.31 2.00
CA ASN A 37 -15.92 -0.48 2.61
C ASN A 37 -14.55 -0.31 1.91
N SER A 38 -14.20 0.90 1.48
CA SER A 38 -12.89 1.22 0.92
C SER A 38 -12.18 2.29 1.75
N GLY A 39 -10.85 2.27 1.70
CA GLY A 39 -9.98 3.23 2.37
C GLY A 39 -8.82 3.65 1.49
N TYR A 40 -8.02 4.60 1.96
CA TYR A 40 -6.77 4.95 1.31
C TYR A 40 -5.62 4.13 1.91
N LEU A 41 -4.80 3.53 1.07
CA LEU A 41 -3.51 2.96 1.42
C LEU A 41 -2.43 3.99 1.10
N LEU A 42 -1.61 4.34 2.10
CA LEU A 42 -0.39 5.11 1.93
C LEU A 42 0.82 4.24 2.25
N ILE A 43 1.73 4.10 1.28
CA ILE A 43 3.01 3.41 1.44
C ILE A 43 4.15 4.29 0.93
N GLY A 44 5.21 4.41 1.71
CA GLY A 44 6.48 4.94 1.22
C GLY A 44 7.26 3.84 0.51
N VAL A 45 7.94 4.16 -0.59
CA VAL A 45 8.89 3.25 -1.25
C VAL A 45 10.17 4.04 -1.47
N ASP A 46 11.24 3.56 -0.85
CA ASP A 46 12.58 4.14 -0.95
C ASP A 46 13.51 3.09 -1.53
N THR A 47 14.04 3.33 -2.72
CA THR A 47 14.86 2.33 -3.38
C THR A 47 15.99 2.94 -4.18
N ASN A 48 17.15 2.30 -4.16
CA ASN A 48 18.29 2.67 -4.99
C ASN A 48 18.26 2.04 -6.39
N TRP A 49 17.13 1.44 -6.80
CA TRP A 49 16.98 0.80 -8.10
C TRP A 49 15.54 0.92 -8.62
N GLY A 50 15.35 0.91 -9.95
CA GLY A 50 14.00 0.90 -10.52
C GLY A 50 13.33 -0.46 -10.37
N LEU A 51 12.15 -0.52 -9.74
CA LEU A 51 11.45 -1.78 -9.52
C LEU A 51 10.42 -2.02 -10.63
N HIS A 52 10.18 -3.30 -10.94
CA HIS A 52 9.14 -3.67 -11.88
C HIS A 52 7.75 -3.65 -11.23
N SER A 53 7.62 -4.28 -10.07
CA SER A 53 6.36 -4.33 -9.32
C SER A 53 6.55 -4.71 -7.87
N ILE A 54 5.61 -4.29 -7.02
CA ILE A 54 5.41 -4.86 -5.68
C ILE A 54 4.04 -5.54 -5.68
N LEU A 55 4.01 -6.82 -5.29
CA LEU A 55 2.78 -7.58 -5.13
C LEU A 55 2.34 -7.54 -3.67
N ILE A 56 1.07 -7.24 -3.48
CA ILE A 56 0.42 -7.21 -2.17
C ILE A 56 -0.75 -8.19 -2.26
N GLY A 57 -0.74 -9.21 -1.41
CA GLY A 57 -1.81 -10.19 -1.29
C GLY A 57 -2.66 -9.96 -0.05
N GLY A 58 -3.49 -10.96 0.27
CA GLY A 58 -4.49 -10.91 1.34
C GLY A 58 -5.91 -11.02 0.80
N ASP A 59 -6.84 -10.27 1.39
CA ASP A 59 -8.27 -10.28 1.01
C ASP A 59 -8.48 -9.92 -0.46
N ASN A 60 -7.63 -9.04 -0.99
CA ASN A 60 -7.53 -8.74 -2.42
C ASN A 60 -6.07 -8.76 -2.87
N LYS A 61 -5.85 -9.08 -4.14
CA LYS A 61 -4.53 -8.99 -4.76
C LYS A 61 -4.34 -7.63 -5.41
N LEU A 62 -3.33 -6.90 -4.98
CA LEU A 62 -2.98 -5.57 -5.46
C LEU A 62 -1.57 -5.59 -6.07
N MET A 63 -1.33 -4.73 -7.04
CA MET A 63 -0.02 -4.59 -7.67
C MET A 63 0.34 -3.13 -7.88
N LEU A 64 1.43 -2.71 -7.25
CA LEU A 64 2.14 -1.48 -7.58
C LEU A 64 3.07 -1.76 -8.77
N THR A 65 3.19 -0.81 -9.68
CA THR A 65 3.93 -1.00 -10.95
C THR A 65 5.04 0.04 -11.10
N GLU A 66 5.98 -0.21 -12.01
CA GLU A 66 7.08 0.69 -12.39
C GLU A 66 6.69 2.17 -12.61
N ARG A 67 5.43 2.48 -12.89
CA ARG A 67 4.92 3.87 -12.95
C ARG A 67 5.11 4.64 -11.64
N ASP A 68 4.94 3.94 -10.53
CA ASP A 68 4.98 4.48 -9.16
C ASP A 68 6.28 4.08 -8.43
N LEU A 69 7.04 3.11 -8.97
CA LEU A 69 8.20 2.49 -8.32
C LEU A 69 9.53 2.91 -8.94
N LYS A 70 9.80 4.21 -8.90
CA LYS A 70 11.03 4.80 -9.45
C LYS A 70 12.13 4.86 -8.40
N PHE A 71 13.37 5.01 -8.87
CA PHE A 71 14.52 5.27 -8.03
C PHE A 71 14.29 6.47 -7.10
N GLY A 72 14.73 6.34 -5.85
CA GLY A 72 14.59 7.32 -4.78
C GLY A 72 13.33 7.12 -3.94
N SER A 73 13.15 8.00 -2.96
CA SER A 73 12.02 7.95 -2.04
C SER A 73 10.77 8.54 -2.66
N ASN A 74 9.67 7.78 -2.65
CA ASN A 74 8.37 8.18 -3.16
C ASN A 74 7.27 7.73 -2.20
N TYR A 75 6.18 8.50 -2.11
CA TYR A 75 4.96 8.08 -1.40
C TYR A 75 3.86 7.78 -2.41
N ILE A 76 3.17 6.68 -2.20
CA ILE A 76 2.11 6.18 -3.07
C ILE A 76 0.82 6.15 -2.28
N LEU A 77 -0.14 6.98 -2.68
CA LEU A 77 -1.49 7.03 -2.13
C LEU A 77 -2.47 6.43 -3.14
N VAL A 78 -3.26 5.45 -2.72
CA VAL A 78 -4.20 4.72 -3.57
C VAL A 78 -5.48 4.40 -2.79
N ASP A 79 -6.63 4.39 -3.44
CA ASP A 79 -7.86 3.84 -2.85
C ASP A 79 -7.98 2.35 -3.15
N VAL A 80 -8.25 1.56 -2.10
CA VAL A 80 -8.37 0.10 -2.18
C VAL A 80 -9.48 -0.40 -1.25
N PRO A 81 -10.04 -1.61 -1.49
CA PRO A 81 -10.98 -2.22 -0.55
C PRO A 81 -10.36 -2.33 0.84
N ALA A 82 -11.14 -2.09 1.88
CA ALA A 82 -10.73 -2.36 3.24
C ALA A 82 -10.53 -3.87 3.44
N GLY A 83 -9.55 -4.25 4.26
CA GLY A 83 -9.20 -5.64 4.49
C GLY A 83 -7.79 -5.83 5.04
N HIS A 84 -7.43 -7.09 5.19
CA HIS A 84 -6.11 -7.54 5.62
C HIS A 84 -5.23 -7.84 4.42
N TYR A 85 -4.01 -7.31 4.47
CA TYR A 85 -3.07 -7.37 3.37
C TYR A 85 -1.68 -7.76 3.86
N ARG A 86 -0.88 -8.23 2.92
CA ARG A 86 0.54 -8.54 3.14
C ARG A 86 1.35 -8.19 1.89
N ILE A 87 2.52 -7.59 2.08
CA ILE A 87 3.49 -7.45 0.99
C ILE A 87 4.08 -8.84 0.70
N GLU A 88 3.84 -9.38 -0.49
CA GLU A 88 4.24 -10.74 -0.89
C GLU A 88 5.58 -10.73 -1.64
N ASP A 89 5.68 -9.96 -2.72
CA ASP A 89 6.85 -9.98 -3.60
C ASP A 89 7.33 -8.57 -3.93
N VAL A 90 8.66 -8.42 -4.01
CA VAL A 90 9.31 -7.29 -4.69
C VAL A 90 9.98 -7.81 -5.96
N LYS A 91 9.53 -7.33 -7.12
CA LYS A 91 10.07 -7.72 -8.43
C LYS A 91 10.98 -6.63 -8.98
N PHE A 92 12.21 -6.99 -9.27
CA PHE A 92 13.23 -6.13 -9.88
C PHE A 92 13.18 -6.19 -11.41
N GLY A 93 12.62 -7.26 -11.95
CA GLY A 93 12.40 -7.46 -13.37
C GLY A 93 11.40 -8.58 -13.61
N ARG A 94 11.32 -9.06 -14.86
CA ARG A 94 10.38 -10.14 -15.22
C ARG A 94 10.64 -11.45 -14.48
N TYR A 95 11.91 -11.77 -14.23
CA TYR A 95 12.33 -13.08 -13.69
C TYR A 95 13.13 -12.96 -12.39
N VAL A 96 13.36 -11.75 -11.90
CA VAL A 96 14.16 -11.50 -10.70
C VAL A 96 13.26 -10.84 -9.67
N TYR A 97 13.04 -11.54 -8.57
CA TYR A 97 12.16 -11.14 -7.49
C TYR A 97 12.67 -11.69 -6.16
N MET A 98 12.20 -11.08 -5.07
CA MET A 98 12.31 -11.63 -3.72
C MET A 98 10.92 -11.80 -3.14
N GLU A 99 10.68 -12.99 -2.59
CA GLU A 99 9.48 -13.34 -1.85
C GLU A 99 9.67 -13.01 -0.36
N LEU A 100 8.67 -12.38 0.24
CA LEU A 100 8.69 -11.91 1.63
C LEU A 100 7.92 -12.90 2.51
N GLU A 101 8.46 -14.11 2.68
CA GLU A 101 7.80 -15.18 3.45
C GLU A 101 7.87 -14.96 4.96
N GLU A 102 9.03 -14.56 5.50
CA GLU A 102 9.26 -14.36 6.93
C GLU A 102 9.41 -12.87 7.25
N GLY A 103 8.86 -12.44 8.39
CA GLY A 103 8.98 -11.06 8.88
C GLY A 103 7.65 -10.35 9.02
N TYR A 104 7.74 -9.02 9.13
CA TYR A 104 6.63 -8.13 9.46
C TYR A 104 6.17 -7.39 8.20
N TRP A 105 5.26 -8.02 7.45
CA TRP A 105 4.78 -7.52 6.16
C TRP A 105 3.27 -7.32 6.09
N ASP A 106 2.59 -7.69 7.17
CA ASP A 106 1.14 -7.66 7.29
C ASP A 106 0.66 -6.27 7.73
N PHE A 107 -0.46 -5.84 7.15
CA PHE A 107 -1.08 -4.56 7.45
C PHE A 107 -2.60 -4.60 7.22
N GLU A 108 -3.29 -3.55 7.65
CA GLU A 108 -4.74 -3.41 7.50
C GLU A 108 -5.08 -2.12 6.76
N VAL A 109 -5.95 -2.20 5.76
CA VAL A 109 -6.61 -1.01 5.21
C VAL A 109 -7.99 -0.90 5.82
N ARG A 110 -8.25 0.22 6.49
CA ARG A 110 -9.53 0.48 7.15
C ARG A 110 -10.43 1.37 6.30
N PRO A 111 -11.75 1.21 6.42
CA PRO A 111 -12.69 2.00 5.63
C PRO A 111 -12.62 3.48 6.01
N ASN A 112 -12.76 4.34 5.00
CA ASN A 112 -12.98 5.78 5.17
C ASN A 112 -11.85 6.57 5.86
N GLN A 113 -10.63 6.02 5.89
CA GLN A 113 -9.44 6.66 6.47
C GLN A 113 -8.21 6.44 5.59
N VAL A 114 -7.11 7.11 5.91
CA VAL A 114 -5.78 6.83 5.36
C VAL A 114 -5.06 5.85 6.29
N SER A 115 -4.83 4.63 5.80
CA SER A 115 -4.00 3.62 6.43
C SER A 115 -2.56 3.76 5.93
N TYR A 116 -1.69 4.34 6.76
CA TYR A 116 -0.26 4.41 6.50
C TYR A 116 0.44 3.14 6.98
N VAL A 117 1.11 2.43 6.07
CA VAL A 117 1.63 1.07 6.35
C VAL A 117 3.13 1.02 6.61
N GLY A 118 3.83 2.15 6.45
CA GLY A 118 5.28 2.23 6.54
C GLY A 118 5.93 2.64 5.22
N ASP A 119 7.26 2.74 5.28
CA ASP A 119 8.14 3.02 4.16
C ASP A 119 8.94 1.74 3.87
N LEU A 120 8.74 1.18 2.68
CA LEU A 120 9.48 0.03 2.18
C LEU A 120 10.84 0.52 1.65
N ASN A 121 11.89 0.39 2.47
CA ASN A 121 13.26 0.64 2.08
C ASN A 121 13.84 -0.60 1.39
N ILE A 122 14.36 -0.44 0.18
CA ILE A 122 14.90 -1.50 -0.66
C ILE A 122 16.29 -1.09 -1.13
N GLU A 123 17.32 -1.65 -0.50
CA GLU A 123 18.71 -1.41 -0.84
C GLU A 123 19.28 -2.61 -1.60
N ILE A 124 19.61 -2.38 -2.87
CA ILE A 124 20.23 -3.37 -3.75
C ILE A 124 21.74 -3.14 -3.78
N GLN A 125 22.53 -4.22 -3.66
CA GLN A 125 23.97 -4.19 -3.89
C GLN A 125 24.34 -4.84 -5.22
N GLY A 126 25.39 -4.29 -5.86
CA GLY A 126 25.91 -4.72 -7.16
C GLY A 126 25.90 -3.59 -8.20
N LEU A 127 26.89 -3.58 -9.10
CA LEU A 127 27.04 -2.52 -10.12
C LEU A 127 26.27 -2.79 -11.43
N TRP A 128 26.13 -4.06 -11.82
CA TRP A 128 25.55 -4.47 -13.11
C TRP A 128 24.53 -5.60 -12.98
N GLU A 129 24.52 -6.30 -11.84
CA GLU A 129 23.62 -7.38 -11.48
C GLU A 129 23.31 -7.30 -9.99
N ILE A 130 22.16 -7.85 -9.58
CA ILE A 130 21.73 -7.88 -8.18
C ILE A 130 22.50 -9.00 -7.49
N THR A 131 23.44 -8.64 -6.61
CA THR A 131 24.22 -9.63 -5.82
C THR A 131 23.54 -9.94 -4.49
N SER A 132 22.93 -8.92 -3.90
CA SER A 132 22.15 -9.02 -2.67
C SER A 132 21.16 -7.85 -2.63
N ALA A 133 20.13 -8.00 -1.81
CA ALA A 133 19.21 -6.93 -1.54
C ALA A 133 18.66 -7.05 -0.11
N GLU A 134 18.49 -5.90 0.52
CA GLU A 134 17.91 -5.76 1.85
C GLU A 134 16.58 -5.02 1.70
N ILE A 135 15.52 -5.59 2.28
CA ILE A 135 14.19 -4.99 2.30
C ILE A 135 13.78 -4.81 3.76
N ILE A 136 13.39 -3.60 4.13
CA ILE A 136 12.90 -3.27 5.46
C ILE A 136 11.63 -2.42 5.31
N LEU A 137 10.58 -2.78 6.05
CA LEU A 137 9.40 -1.93 6.22
C LEU A 137 9.56 -1.11 7.50
N GLU A 138 9.79 0.19 7.36
CA GLU A 138 10.04 1.09 8.49
C GLU A 138 8.85 2.01 8.75
N ASN A 139 8.50 2.20 10.02
CA ASN A 139 7.55 3.25 10.38
C ASN A 139 8.27 4.61 10.38
N ARG A 140 7.97 5.44 9.38
CA ARG A 140 8.42 6.83 9.25
C ARG A 140 7.24 7.80 9.29
N SER A 141 6.30 7.57 10.21
CA SER A 141 5.03 8.32 10.33
C SER A 141 5.17 9.85 10.25
N THR A 142 6.20 10.44 10.86
CA THR A 142 6.44 11.89 10.75
C THR A 142 6.69 12.36 9.32
N LYS A 143 7.40 11.58 8.50
CA LYS A 143 7.63 11.91 7.09
C LYS A 143 6.36 11.72 6.27
N ALA A 144 5.62 10.63 6.52
CA ALA A 144 4.36 10.34 5.86
C ALA A 144 3.31 11.44 6.12
N LEU A 145 3.21 11.91 7.37
CA LEU A 145 2.31 13.02 7.73
C LEU A 145 2.67 14.30 6.97
N ARG A 146 3.96 14.70 6.96
CA ARG A 146 4.40 15.88 6.20
C ARG A 146 4.13 15.77 4.71
N PHE A 147 4.29 14.56 4.15
CA PHE A 147 3.95 14.32 2.75
C PHE A 147 2.46 14.57 2.49
N LEU A 148 1.58 14.01 3.33
CA LEU A 148 0.13 14.25 3.21
C LEU A 148 -0.22 15.73 3.41
N GLU A 149 0.38 16.42 4.39
CA GLU A 149 0.14 17.84 4.66
C GLU A 149 0.49 18.73 3.46
N SER A 150 1.58 18.40 2.78
CA SER A 150 2.07 19.17 1.63
C SER A 150 1.37 18.81 0.32
N SER A 151 1.02 17.54 0.13
CA SER A 151 0.59 17.01 -1.18
C SER A 151 -0.90 16.72 -1.25
N PHE A 152 -1.55 16.46 -0.11
CA PHE A 152 -2.95 16.04 -0.01
C PHE A 152 -3.74 16.72 1.13
N PRO A 153 -3.67 18.06 1.29
CA PRO A 153 -4.36 18.76 2.38
C PRO A 153 -5.88 18.59 2.37
N ASN A 154 -6.55 18.49 1.21
CA ASN A 154 -8.00 18.30 1.15
C ASN A 154 -8.42 16.90 1.64
N ILE A 155 -7.63 15.88 1.33
CA ILE A 155 -7.84 14.52 1.86
C ILE A 155 -7.63 14.54 3.38
N LEU A 156 -6.57 15.17 3.89
CA LEU A 156 -6.32 15.24 5.32
C LEU A 156 -7.42 15.97 6.11
N GLN A 157 -8.07 16.96 5.53
CA GLN A 157 -9.15 17.68 6.19
C GLN A 157 -10.36 16.80 6.50
N SER A 158 -10.58 15.75 5.71
CA SER A 158 -11.78 14.90 5.76
C SER A 158 -11.51 13.48 6.23
N ARG A 159 -10.23 13.08 6.29
CA ARG A 159 -9.81 11.70 6.58
C ARG A 159 -8.80 11.67 7.71
N GLN A 160 -9.09 10.82 8.69
CA GLN A 160 -8.11 10.46 9.71
C GLN A 160 -6.95 9.68 9.08
N VAL A 161 -5.74 9.86 9.62
CA VAL A 161 -4.56 9.07 9.25
C VAL A 161 -4.18 8.18 10.42
N ARG A 162 -4.03 6.88 10.18
CA ARG A 162 -3.64 5.91 11.21
C ARG A 162 -2.47 5.09 10.74
N TYR A 163 -1.55 4.77 11.65
CA TYR A 163 -0.54 3.77 11.36
C TYR A 163 -1.24 2.40 11.34
N SER A 164 -1.01 1.64 10.29
CA SER A 164 -1.63 0.32 10.07
C SER A 164 -0.63 -0.73 9.61
N GLY A 165 0.66 -0.40 9.63
CA GLY A 165 1.74 -1.36 9.42
C GLY A 165 1.99 -2.24 10.64
N PRO A 166 3.05 -3.06 10.61
CA PRO A 166 3.36 -3.97 11.70
C PRO A 166 3.66 -3.26 13.03
N GLY A 167 3.23 -3.89 14.12
CA GLY A 167 3.39 -3.35 15.47
C GLY A 167 2.28 -2.38 15.87
N LYS A 168 2.54 -1.54 16.88
CA LYS A 168 1.61 -0.50 17.34
C LYS A 168 2.37 0.81 17.50
N ASP A 169 1.84 1.86 16.90
CA ASP A 169 2.31 3.23 17.07
C ASP A 169 1.08 4.14 17.01
N ASN A 170 0.95 5.03 18.00
CA ASN A 170 -0.16 5.96 18.12
C ASN A 170 0.25 7.41 17.82
N PHE A 171 1.42 7.62 17.19
CA PHE A 171 1.97 8.94 16.92
C PHE A 171 1.03 9.79 16.04
N LEU A 172 0.42 9.20 15.01
CA LEU A 172 -0.44 9.93 14.07
C LEU A 172 -1.74 10.40 14.74
N GLU A 173 -2.32 9.55 15.59
CA GLU A 173 -3.47 9.86 16.44
C GLU A 173 -3.14 11.00 17.42
N PHE A 174 -1.97 10.92 18.05
CA PHE A 174 -1.50 11.96 18.96
C PHE A 174 -1.27 13.30 18.23
N ALA A 175 -0.66 13.27 17.04
CA ALA A 175 -0.40 14.46 16.22
C ALA A 175 -1.70 15.15 15.76
N GLU A 176 -2.70 14.37 15.36
CA GLU A 176 -4.04 14.87 15.00
C GLU A 176 -4.70 15.59 16.18
N GLY A 177 -4.71 14.97 17.37
CA GLY A 177 -5.29 15.57 18.58
C GLY A 177 -4.60 16.88 19.01
N LEU A 178 -3.30 17.02 18.75
CA LEU A 178 -2.59 18.30 18.98
C LEU A 178 -3.07 19.40 18.03
N SER A 179 -3.34 19.06 16.76
CA SER A 179 -3.83 20.02 15.77
C SER A 179 -5.21 20.54 16.15
N GLU A 180 -6.14 19.64 16.49
CA GLU A 180 -7.51 19.99 16.90
C GLU A 180 -7.52 20.88 18.14
N SER A 181 -6.70 20.56 19.14
CA SER A 181 -6.60 21.35 20.38
C SER A 181 -6.09 22.77 20.15
N LYS A 182 -5.22 22.97 19.14
CA LYS A 182 -4.66 24.27 18.79
C LYS A 182 -5.68 25.13 18.04
N GLU A 183 -6.49 24.52 17.18
CA GLU A 183 -7.59 25.20 16.48
C GLU A 183 -8.70 25.61 17.44
N ALA A 184 -9.04 24.77 18.43
CA ALA A 184 -10.06 25.07 19.43
C ALA A 184 -9.67 26.19 20.42
N ALA A 185 -8.38 26.56 20.48
CA ALA A 185 -7.85 27.58 21.37
C ALA A 185 -7.72 28.97 20.73
N LEU A 186 -8.09 29.11 19.45
CA LEU A 186 -8.08 30.35 18.65
C LEU A 186 -9.50 30.87 18.43
#